data_AF-A0A8H9GF30-F1
#
_entry.id   AF-A0A8H9GF30-F1
#
_cell.length_a   1.000
_cell.length_b   1.000
_cell.length_c   1.000
_cell.angle_alpha   90.00
_cell.angle_beta   90.00
_cell.angle_gamma   90.00
#
_symmetry.space_group_name_H-M   'P 1'
#
loop_
_entity.id
_entity.type
_entity.pdbx_description
1 polymer ?
#
loop_
_entity_poly.entity_id
_entity_poly.type
_entity_poly.pdbx_seq_one_letter_code
_entity_poly.pdbx_strand_id
1 'polypeptide(L)'
;MLRLDGMTGVVALRPLAEASALPDSRVFYDALAREWGDVAPVELEPGVPAWLVLGQRLVYEVMRGDHVFVTDPRRWNGHARGGPPPGSGLAAILAPHRRRAANHTDGVLHERLRAPLDDAFARLAASEGSTAARVRTVCGLLVDRFVHRAEARRPEGTGEADLMAEYASALGYLVVGDLVGLDPEDGHRLHDLTRRLVAGDAGAVEEADRTLARAVAARRARPRRDLAGELVAHPGLRDDVEVVHSLLAVACAGYLTLPAWVGQTLLLALTDARLAARLHGGRLDLELAVPASDLRWTGGPWIRQPDRLPVTFRPVVSAAHGRLRT
;
A
#
# COMPACT_ATOMS: atom_id res chain seq x y z
N MET A 1 27.28 -14.54 -10.41
CA MET A 1 26.54 -13.56 -9.58
C MET A 1 26.56 -12.22 -10.31
N LEU A 2 25.43 -11.78 -10.84
CA LEU A 2 25.30 -10.46 -11.49
C LEU A 2 25.53 -9.39 -10.42
N ARG A 3 26.74 -8.82 -10.37
CA ARG A 3 27.03 -7.66 -9.51
C ARG A 3 26.61 -6.41 -10.25
N LEU A 4 26.15 -5.40 -9.50
CA LEU A 4 25.90 -4.06 -10.06
C LEU A 4 27.15 -3.46 -10.73
N ASP A 5 28.37 -3.98 -10.49
CA ASP A 5 29.60 -3.58 -11.19
C ASP A 5 29.56 -3.95 -12.68
N GLY A 6 28.78 -4.98 -13.04
CA GLY A 6 28.51 -5.35 -14.43
C GLY A 6 27.63 -4.35 -15.19
N MET A 7 27.05 -3.35 -14.51
CA MET A 7 26.25 -2.29 -15.14
C MET A 7 27.09 -1.07 -15.58
N THR A 8 28.38 -1.02 -15.27
CA THR A 8 29.27 0.13 -15.58
C THR A 8 29.40 0.43 -17.08
N GLY A 9 28.99 -0.49 -17.96
CA GLY A 9 28.91 -0.29 -19.41
C GLY A 9 27.49 -0.16 -19.98
N VAL A 10 26.43 -0.24 -19.16
CA VAL A 10 25.04 -0.12 -19.63
C VAL A 10 24.64 1.35 -19.61
N VAL A 11 24.49 1.94 -20.80
CA VAL A 11 24.01 3.31 -20.99
C VAL A 11 22.49 3.28 -21.18
N ALA A 12 21.77 4.27 -20.64
CA ALA A 12 20.31 4.44 -20.74
C ALA A 12 19.46 3.34 -20.06
N LEU A 13 19.53 3.27 -18.73
CA LEU A 13 18.65 2.43 -17.94
C LEU A 13 17.20 2.89 -18.05
N ARG A 14 16.27 1.93 -18.21
CA ARG A 14 14.83 2.23 -18.27
C ARG A 14 14.29 2.48 -16.85
N PRO A 15 13.64 3.62 -16.57
CA PRO A 15 13.02 3.89 -15.28
C PRO A 15 11.86 2.94 -15.02
N LEU A 16 11.86 2.26 -13.87
CA LEU A 16 10.80 1.33 -13.49
C LEU A 16 9.44 2.04 -13.32
N ALA A 17 9.46 3.33 -12.97
CA ALA A 17 8.27 4.16 -12.88
C ALA A 17 7.52 4.29 -14.23
N GLU A 18 8.20 4.15 -15.37
CA GLU A 18 7.53 4.11 -16.67
C GLU A 18 6.59 2.91 -16.78
N ALA A 19 6.98 1.75 -16.25
CA ALA A 19 6.15 0.55 -16.27
C ALA A 19 4.82 0.78 -15.56
N SER A 20 4.86 1.41 -14.37
CA SER A 20 3.66 1.72 -13.58
C SER A 20 2.76 2.77 -14.22
N ALA A 21 3.34 3.72 -14.97
CA ALA A 21 2.61 4.81 -15.61
C ALA A 21 1.90 4.38 -16.92
N LEU A 22 2.29 3.24 -17.51
CA LEU A 22 1.67 2.74 -18.74
C LEU A 22 0.26 2.17 -18.48
N PRO A 23 -0.70 2.36 -19.42
CA PRO A 23 -1.99 1.68 -19.39
C PRO A 23 -1.88 0.15 -19.38
N ASP A 24 -0.87 -0.39 -20.07
CA ASP A 24 -0.47 -1.80 -20.00
C ASP A 24 1.01 -1.92 -19.67
N SER A 25 1.31 -2.24 -18.41
CA SER A 25 2.68 -2.39 -17.91
C SER A 25 3.40 -3.61 -18.51
N ARG A 26 2.67 -4.58 -19.07
CA ARG A 26 3.28 -5.79 -19.67
C ARG A 26 4.15 -5.43 -20.86
N VAL A 27 3.79 -4.41 -21.63
CA VAL A 27 4.58 -3.93 -22.78
C VAL A 27 6.02 -3.57 -22.36
N PHE A 28 6.18 -2.94 -21.19
CA PHE A 28 7.49 -2.58 -20.65
C PHE A 28 8.29 -3.83 -20.23
N TYR A 29 7.67 -4.73 -19.47
CA TYR A 29 8.32 -5.95 -19.00
C TYR A 29 8.66 -6.92 -20.13
N ASP A 30 7.79 -7.08 -21.12
CA ASP A 30 8.02 -7.88 -22.32
C ASP A 30 9.18 -7.31 -23.15
N ALA A 31 9.29 -5.98 -23.22
CA ALA A 31 10.43 -5.33 -23.87
C ALA A 31 11.74 -5.53 -23.11
N LEU A 32 11.73 -5.55 -21.77
CA LEU A 32 12.92 -5.91 -20.99
C LEU A 32 13.28 -7.39 -21.19
N ALA A 33 12.30 -8.28 -21.10
CA ALA A 33 12.52 -9.71 -21.25
C ALA A 33 13.05 -10.09 -22.64
N ARG A 34 12.54 -9.45 -23.71
CA ARG A 34 13.05 -9.67 -25.08
C ARG A 34 14.50 -9.24 -25.27
N GLU A 35 14.95 -8.22 -24.55
CA GLU A 35 16.30 -7.66 -24.70
C GLU A 35 17.31 -8.32 -23.76
N TRP A 36 16.93 -8.59 -22.52
CA TRP A 36 17.84 -9.00 -21.43
C TRP A 36 17.56 -10.41 -20.89
N GLY A 37 16.45 -11.04 -21.28
CA GLY A 37 16.02 -12.32 -20.71
C GLY A 37 15.44 -12.18 -19.30
N ASP A 38 15.74 -13.14 -18.42
CA ASP A 38 15.11 -13.24 -17.10
C ASP A 38 15.58 -12.18 -16.08
N VAL A 39 16.66 -11.45 -16.36
CA VAL A 39 17.20 -10.42 -15.47
C VAL A 39 17.65 -9.21 -16.30
N ALA A 40 17.05 -8.05 -16.04
CA ALA A 40 17.29 -6.83 -16.81
C ALA A 40 17.80 -5.69 -15.93
N PRO A 41 18.72 -4.84 -16.42
CA PRO A 41 19.12 -3.62 -15.74
C PRO A 41 18.03 -2.56 -15.88
N VAL A 42 17.69 -1.90 -14.77
CA VAL A 42 16.67 -0.84 -14.69
C VAL A 42 17.14 0.30 -13.80
N GLU A 43 16.40 1.41 -13.82
CA GLU A 43 16.57 2.53 -12.90
C GLU A 43 15.37 2.59 -11.93
N LEU A 44 15.63 2.56 -10.61
CA LEU A 44 14.55 2.63 -9.60
C LEU A 44 14.02 4.06 -9.45
N GLU A 45 14.94 5.01 -9.41
CA GLU A 45 14.75 6.46 -9.41
C GLU A 45 15.94 7.08 -10.16
N PRO A 46 15.85 8.34 -10.64
CA PRO A 46 16.94 8.99 -11.37
C PRO A 46 18.30 8.85 -10.67
N GLY A 47 19.24 8.15 -11.32
CA GLY A 47 20.59 7.90 -10.82
C GLY A 47 20.74 6.66 -9.91
N VAL A 48 19.68 5.89 -9.67
CA VAL A 48 19.69 4.70 -8.79
C VAL A 48 19.52 3.41 -9.62
N PRO A 49 20.62 2.78 -10.05
CA PRO A 49 20.58 1.54 -10.84
C PRO A 49 20.17 0.31 -10.01
N ALA A 50 19.43 -0.60 -10.63
CA ALA A 50 19.08 -1.89 -10.05
C ALA A 50 19.00 -3.00 -11.11
N TRP A 51 19.01 -4.25 -10.63
CA TRP A 51 18.65 -5.42 -11.42
C TRP A 51 17.20 -5.81 -11.14
N LEU A 52 16.39 -5.92 -12.19
CA LEU A 52 15.03 -6.43 -12.13
C LEU A 52 14.99 -7.90 -12.55
N VAL A 53 14.45 -8.75 -11.69
CA VAL A 53 14.26 -10.17 -11.96
C VAL A 53 12.86 -10.36 -12.55
N LEU A 54 12.79 -10.82 -13.80
CA LEU A 54 11.56 -10.99 -14.58
C LEU A 54 11.11 -12.47 -14.61
N GLY A 55 12.07 -13.40 -14.65
CA GLY A 55 11.77 -14.83 -14.73
C GLY A 55 11.18 -15.39 -13.44
N GLN A 56 9.97 -15.96 -13.49
CA GLN A 56 9.25 -16.47 -12.31
C GLN A 56 10.10 -17.43 -11.46
N ARG A 57 10.82 -18.36 -12.09
CA ARG A 57 11.70 -19.29 -11.39
C ARG A 57 12.79 -18.56 -10.60
N LEU A 58 13.42 -17.56 -11.20
CA LEU A 58 14.46 -16.76 -10.55
C LEU A 58 13.88 -15.87 -9.45
N VAL A 59 12.66 -15.34 -9.61
CA VAL A 59 11.97 -14.62 -8.52
C VAL A 59 11.85 -15.53 -7.29
N TYR A 60 11.41 -16.78 -7.45
CA TYR A 60 11.35 -17.71 -6.32
C TYR A 60 12.72 -18.06 -5.75
N GLU A 61 13.75 -18.20 -6.58
CA GLU A 61 15.13 -18.46 -6.14
C GLU A 61 15.65 -17.30 -5.28
N VAL A 62 15.44 -16.06 -5.73
CA VAL A 62 15.83 -14.84 -5.01
C VAL A 62 15.06 -14.69 -3.71
N MET A 63 13.73 -14.84 -3.74
CA MET A 63 12.88 -14.69 -2.55
C MET A 63 13.11 -15.77 -1.48
N ARG A 64 13.62 -16.95 -1.86
CA ARG A 64 14.00 -18.02 -0.92
C ARG A 64 15.45 -17.96 -0.47
N GLY A 65 16.31 -17.28 -1.22
CA GLY A 65 17.75 -17.19 -0.99
C GLY A 65 18.14 -16.08 -0.01
N ASP A 66 17.52 -16.03 1.17
CA ASP A 66 17.71 -14.98 2.19
C ASP A 66 19.16 -14.80 2.70
N HIS A 67 19.98 -15.83 2.61
CA HIS A 67 21.41 -15.78 2.93
C HIS A 67 22.25 -15.02 1.89
N VAL A 68 21.78 -14.91 0.63
CA VAL A 68 22.44 -14.16 -0.45
C VAL A 68 21.72 -12.82 -0.69
N PHE A 69 20.39 -12.86 -0.74
CA PHE A 69 19.52 -11.73 -1.02
C PHE A 69 18.92 -11.19 0.28
N VAL A 70 19.81 -10.60 1.08
CA VAL A 70 19.46 -9.98 2.37
C VAL A 70 18.56 -8.77 2.18
N THR A 71 17.65 -8.56 3.12
CA THR A 71 16.65 -7.49 3.11
C THR A 71 17.05 -6.29 3.95
N ASP A 72 18.07 -6.41 4.82
CA ASP A 72 18.60 -5.30 5.60
C ASP A 72 19.15 -4.18 4.70
N PRO A 73 18.48 -3.01 4.63
CA PRO A 73 18.86 -1.93 3.72
C PRO A 73 20.23 -1.33 4.03
N ARG A 74 20.79 -1.57 5.22
CA ARG A 74 22.16 -1.16 5.58
C ARG A 74 23.21 -1.93 4.79
N ARG A 75 22.88 -3.12 4.30
CA ARG A 75 23.76 -3.97 3.48
C ARG A 75 23.63 -3.68 1.99
N TRP A 76 22.73 -2.78 1.61
CA TRP A 76 22.56 -2.40 0.21
C TRP A 76 23.85 -1.76 -0.31
N ASN A 77 24.41 -2.36 -1.36
CA ASN A 77 25.65 -1.90 -1.98
C ASN A 77 25.52 -0.54 -2.70
N GLY A 78 24.31 -0.02 -2.89
CA GLY A 78 24.06 1.33 -3.41
C GLY A 78 24.60 2.43 -2.49
N HIS A 79 24.76 2.18 -1.19
CA HIS A 79 25.38 3.14 -0.25
C HIS A 79 26.81 3.48 -0.61
N ALA A 80 27.58 2.51 -1.11
CA ALA A 80 28.94 2.74 -1.60
C ALA A 80 29.00 3.57 -2.89
N ARG A 81 27.83 3.84 -3.51
CA ARG A 81 27.66 4.55 -4.78
C ARG A 81 26.90 5.86 -4.63
N GLY A 82 26.87 6.42 -3.43
CA GLY A 82 26.19 7.68 -3.12
C GLY A 82 24.78 7.52 -2.54
N GLY A 83 24.24 6.29 -2.49
CA GLY A 83 22.90 6.04 -1.95
C GLY A 83 21.78 6.65 -2.80
N PRO A 84 20.56 6.75 -2.26
CA PRO A 84 19.46 7.45 -2.93
C PRO A 84 19.73 8.96 -2.95
N PRO A 85 19.33 9.69 -4.00
CA PRO A 85 19.50 11.13 -4.07
C PRO A 85 18.71 11.86 -2.95
N PRO A 86 19.07 13.11 -2.61
CA PRO A 86 18.28 13.92 -1.66
C PRO A 86 16.82 14.06 -2.11
N GLY A 87 15.87 13.83 -1.20
CA GLY A 87 14.44 13.85 -1.52
C GLY A 87 13.93 12.61 -2.27
N SER A 88 14.74 11.55 -2.38
CA SER A 88 14.32 10.26 -2.92
C SER A 88 13.26 9.60 -2.05
N GLY A 89 12.19 9.10 -2.67
CA GLY A 89 11.20 8.26 -2.00
C GLY A 89 11.79 6.91 -1.55
N LEU A 90 12.83 6.43 -2.25
CA LEU A 90 13.57 5.23 -1.86
C LEU A 90 14.27 5.37 -0.51
N ALA A 91 14.56 6.58 -0.04
CA ALA A 91 15.20 6.78 1.27
C ALA A 91 14.35 6.19 2.41
N ALA A 92 13.03 6.19 2.30
CA ALA A 92 12.15 5.60 3.32
C ALA A 92 12.35 4.07 3.47
N ILE A 93 12.92 3.40 2.46
CA ILE A 93 13.09 1.94 2.40
C ILE A 93 14.57 1.55 2.46
N LEU A 94 15.42 2.28 1.73
CA LEU A 94 16.82 1.95 1.51
C LEU A 94 17.79 2.70 2.42
N ALA A 95 17.33 3.71 3.17
CA ALA A 95 18.25 4.48 4.03
C ALA A 95 18.99 3.56 5.02
N PRO A 96 20.26 3.87 5.34
CA PRO A 96 21.07 3.04 6.24
C PRO A 96 20.66 3.19 7.72
N HIS A 97 19.48 3.78 7.99
CA HIS A 97 18.99 4.05 9.33
C HIS A 97 18.49 2.75 9.96
N ARG A 98 18.82 2.53 11.23
CA ARG A 98 18.51 1.27 11.91
C ARG A 98 17.05 1.24 12.39
N ARG A 99 16.15 0.79 11.53
CA ARG A 99 14.82 0.31 11.96
C ARG A 99 14.95 -1.07 12.62
N ARG A 100 14.19 -1.28 13.69
CA ARG A 100 14.13 -2.55 14.44
C ARG A 100 12.82 -3.26 14.12
N ALA A 101 12.65 -3.60 12.85
CA ALA A 101 11.47 -4.31 12.34
C ALA A 101 11.92 -5.48 11.45
N ALA A 102 11.05 -6.48 11.32
CA ALA A 102 11.33 -7.68 10.53
C ALA A 102 11.72 -7.36 9.08
N ASN A 103 11.09 -6.38 8.43
CA ASN A 103 11.39 -5.96 7.05
C ASN A 103 12.70 -5.16 6.89
N HIS A 104 13.47 -4.95 7.95
CA HIS A 104 14.77 -4.25 7.95
C HIS A 104 15.89 -5.10 8.57
N THR A 105 15.63 -6.38 8.82
CA THR A 105 16.56 -7.27 9.52
C THR A 105 16.51 -8.66 8.88
N ASP A 106 17.60 -9.41 9.03
CA ASP A 106 17.75 -10.78 8.51
C ASP A 106 18.11 -11.77 9.63
N GLY A 107 18.02 -13.07 9.32
CA GLY A 107 18.42 -14.17 10.20
C GLY A 107 17.68 -14.20 11.54
N VAL A 108 18.37 -14.56 12.62
CA VAL A 108 17.76 -14.74 13.96
C VAL A 108 17.05 -13.47 14.46
N LEU A 109 17.53 -12.29 14.09
CA LEU A 109 16.87 -11.04 14.47
C LEU A 109 15.55 -10.86 13.71
N HIS A 110 15.52 -11.19 12.41
CA HIS A 110 14.30 -11.22 11.61
C HIS A 110 13.27 -12.16 12.23
N GLU A 111 13.66 -13.41 12.48
CA GLU A 111 12.78 -14.43 13.05
C GLU A 111 12.13 -13.96 14.36
N ARG A 112 12.93 -13.38 15.28
CA ARG A 112 12.42 -12.85 16.55
C ARG A 112 11.46 -11.68 16.35
N LEU A 113 11.77 -10.74 15.46
CA LEU A 113 10.93 -9.57 15.20
C LEU A 113 9.68 -9.91 14.37
N ARG A 114 9.72 -11.03 13.64
CA ARG A 114 8.63 -11.50 12.79
C ARG A 114 7.58 -12.30 13.57
N ALA A 115 8.01 -13.15 14.51
CA ALA A 115 7.10 -13.98 15.32
C ALA A 115 5.94 -13.21 15.98
N PRO A 116 6.15 -12.03 16.62
CA PRO A 116 5.05 -11.21 17.15
C PRO A 116 3.98 -10.84 16.11
N LEU A 117 4.40 -10.54 14.88
CA LEU A 117 3.50 -10.18 13.79
C LEU A 117 2.71 -11.40 13.32
N ASP A 118 3.37 -12.55 13.13
CA ASP A 118 2.71 -13.79 12.72
C ASP A 118 1.66 -14.22 13.76
N ASP A 119 1.98 -14.16 15.04
CA ASP A 119 1.05 -14.46 16.13
C ASP A 119 -0.15 -13.50 16.15
N ALA A 120 0.08 -12.21 15.93
CA ALA A 120 -0.98 -11.22 15.87
C ALA A 120 -1.89 -11.42 14.64
N PHE A 121 -1.32 -11.70 13.47
CA PHE A 121 -2.09 -11.99 12.26
C PHE A 121 -2.84 -13.32 12.34
N ALA A 122 -2.29 -14.34 13.00
CA ALA A 122 -3.00 -15.59 13.26
C ALA A 122 -4.25 -15.36 14.12
N ARG A 123 -4.17 -14.47 15.12
CA ARG A 123 -5.34 -14.07 15.92
C ARG A 123 -6.37 -13.28 15.09
N LEU A 124 -5.91 -12.37 14.23
CA LEU A 124 -6.80 -11.65 13.31
C LEU A 124 -7.52 -12.61 12.35
N ALA A 125 -6.81 -13.60 11.82
CA ALA A 125 -7.36 -14.65 10.98
C ALA A 125 -8.40 -15.50 11.75
N ALA A 126 -8.13 -15.84 13.01
CA ALA A 126 -9.10 -16.51 13.86
C ALA A 126 -10.38 -15.68 14.10
N SER A 127 -10.31 -14.34 13.96
CA SER A 127 -11.45 -13.43 14.06
C SER A 127 -11.96 -12.92 12.70
N GLU A 128 -11.64 -13.59 11.59
CA GLU A 128 -11.93 -13.16 10.21
C GLU A 128 -13.39 -12.72 10.01
N GLY A 129 -14.35 -13.49 10.52
CA GLY A 129 -15.78 -13.16 10.38
C GLY A 129 -16.16 -11.79 10.99
N SER A 130 -15.59 -11.46 12.16
CA SER A 130 -15.82 -10.17 12.81
C SER A 130 -15.12 -9.03 12.08
N THR A 131 -13.89 -9.28 11.59
CA THR A 131 -13.13 -8.33 10.77
C THR A 131 -13.88 -8.02 9.48
N ALA A 132 -14.36 -9.05 8.77
CA ALA A 132 -15.14 -8.92 7.56
C ALA A 132 -16.47 -8.19 7.78
N ALA A 133 -17.13 -8.38 8.93
CA ALA A 133 -18.32 -7.62 9.28
C ALA A 133 -18.00 -6.12 9.45
N ARG A 134 -16.93 -5.79 10.17
CA ARG A 134 -16.49 -4.40 10.37
C ARG A 134 -16.10 -3.72 9.06
N VAL A 135 -15.32 -4.41 8.22
CA VAL A 135 -14.93 -3.91 6.90
C VAL A 135 -16.17 -3.65 6.05
N ARG A 136 -17.17 -4.55 6.04
CA ARG A 136 -18.44 -4.34 5.32
C ARG A 136 -19.19 -3.10 5.82
N THR A 137 -19.22 -2.84 7.12
CA THR A 137 -19.79 -1.61 7.69
C THR A 137 -19.07 -0.38 7.15
N VAL A 138 -17.73 -0.37 7.16
CA VAL A 138 -16.94 0.74 6.61
C VAL A 138 -17.23 0.93 5.11
N CYS A 139 -17.27 -0.15 4.33
CA CYS A 139 -17.64 -0.09 2.91
C CYS A 139 -19.01 0.56 2.69
N GLY A 140 -20.03 0.15 3.47
CA GLY A 140 -21.38 0.73 3.39
C GLY A 140 -21.37 2.23 3.70
N LEU A 141 -20.72 2.64 4.79
CA LEU A 141 -20.61 4.04 5.18
C LEU A 141 -19.93 4.90 4.10
N LEU A 142 -18.90 4.39 3.44
CA LEU A 142 -18.22 5.10 2.36
C LEU A 142 -19.10 5.23 1.11
N VAL A 143 -19.86 4.18 0.77
CA VAL A 143 -20.85 4.22 -0.32
C VAL A 143 -21.94 5.23 -0.02
N ASP A 144 -22.57 5.15 1.15
CA ASP A 144 -23.62 6.08 1.58
C ASP A 144 -23.12 7.52 1.55
N ARG A 145 -21.87 7.76 1.96
CA ARG A 145 -21.27 9.10 1.96
C ARG A 145 -21.15 9.69 0.56
N PHE A 146 -20.61 8.96 -0.42
CA PHE A 146 -20.45 9.53 -1.76
C PHE A 146 -21.81 9.64 -2.49
N VAL A 147 -22.75 8.73 -2.23
CA VAL A 147 -24.13 8.79 -2.74
C VAL A 147 -24.83 10.03 -2.20
N HIS A 148 -24.84 10.22 -0.88
CA HIS A 148 -25.49 11.36 -0.25
C HIS A 148 -24.93 12.71 -0.72
N ARG A 149 -23.60 12.78 -0.90
CA ARG A 149 -22.96 13.98 -1.45
C ARG A 149 -23.36 14.24 -2.91
N ALA A 150 -23.51 13.19 -3.72
CA ALA A 150 -23.99 13.32 -5.10
C ALA A 150 -25.43 13.83 -5.14
N GLU A 151 -26.33 13.27 -4.33
CA GLU A 151 -27.72 13.74 -4.16
C GLU A 151 -27.77 15.20 -3.74
N ALA A 152 -26.96 15.61 -2.77
CA ALA A 152 -26.91 16.99 -2.28
C ALA A 152 -26.42 18.00 -3.34
N ARG A 153 -25.59 17.57 -4.30
CA ARG A 153 -25.11 18.43 -5.39
C ARG A 153 -26.07 18.51 -6.57
N ARG A 154 -26.71 17.39 -6.94
CA ARG A 154 -27.62 17.28 -8.09
C ARG A 154 -28.75 16.27 -7.79
N PRO A 155 -29.85 16.70 -7.13
CA PRO A 155 -30.93 15.80 -6.73
C PRO A 155 -31.60 15.05 -7.89
N GLU A 156 -31.63 15.66 -9.07
CA GLU A 156 -32.26 15.12 -10.28
C GLU A 156 -31.24 14.66 -11.33
N GLY A 157 -29.94 14.65 -10.99
CA GLY A 157 -28.86 14.38 -11.92
C GLY A 157 -28.17 13.03 -11.70
N THR A 158 -27.33 12.66 -12.67
CA THR A 158 -26.37 11.56 -12.52
C THR A 158 -25.40 11.89 -11.38
N GLY A 159 -25.21 10.95 -10.47
CA GLY A 159 -24.25 11.07 -9.39
C GLY A 159 -22.82 10.85 -9.91
N GLU A 160 -21.86 11.55 -9.32
CA GLU A 160 -20.44 11.43 -9.64
C GLU A 160 -19.63 11.13 -8.37
N ALA A 161 -18.63 10.26 -8.50
CA ALA A 161 -17.65 10.02 -7.44
C ALA A 161 -16.26 9.71 -8.02
N ASP A 162 -15.22 9.94 -7.24
CA ASP A 162 -13.89 9.40 -7.51
C ASP A 162 -13.60 8.24 -6.56
N LEU A 163 -13.67 7.01 -7.07
CA LEU A 163 -13.52 5.82 -6.24
C LEU A 163 -12.11 5.65 -5.67
N MET A 164 -11.08 6.28 -6.24
CA MET A 164 -9.75 6.24 -5.62
C MET A 164 -9.71 7.09 -4.37
N ALA A 165 -10.13 8.35 -4.47
CA ALA A 165 -10.08 9.30 -3.37
C ALA A 165 -11.13 9.01 -2.29
N GLU A 166 -12.35 8.67 -2.70
CA GLU A 166 -13.51 8.64 -1.82
C GLU A 166 -13.85 7.26 -1.28
N TYR A 167 -13.33 6.21 -1.91
CA TYR A 167 -13.60 4.83 -1.51
C TYR A 167 -12.32 4.07 -1.20
N ALA A 168 -11.44 3.83 -2.17
CA ALA A 168 -10.26 2.96 -1.99
C ALA A 168 -9.27 3.50 -0.96
N SER A 169 -8.90 4.78 -1.06
CA SER A 169 -8.01 5.43 -0.08
C SER A 169 -8.67 5.54 1.28
N ALA A 170 -9.97 5.91 1.31
CA ALA A 170 -10.75 6.03 2.53
C ALA A 170 -10.91 4.73 3.29
N LEU A 171 -11.22 3.65 2.58
CA LEU A 171 -11.28 2.30 3.10
C LEU A 171 -9.92 1.89 3.66
N GLY A 172 -8.85 2.16 2.89
CA GLY A 172 -7.49 1.87 3.29
C GLY A 172 -7.13 2.47 4.64
N TYR A 173 -7.31 3.79 4.82
CA TYR A 173 -6.90 4.42 6.06
C TYR A 173 -7.80 4.07 7.26
N LEU A 174 -9.10 3.84 7.04
CA LEU A 174 -10.03 3.44 8.11
C LEU A 174 -9.76 2.01 8.59
N VAL A 175 -9.58 1.07 7.66
CA VAL A 175 -9.40 -0.35 8.00
C VAL A 175 -8.00 -0.61 8.56
N VAL A 176 -6.96 -0.07 7.94
CA VAL A 176 -5.58 -0.27 8.42
C VAL A 176 -5.36 0.52 9.71
N GLY A 177 -5.94 1.72 9.85
CA GLY A 177 -5.92 2.49 11.10
C GLY A 177 -6.57 1.71 12.25
N ASP A 178 -7.78 1.20 12.06
CA ASP A 178 -8.48 0.38 13.06
C ASP A 178 -7.69 -0.89 13.40
N LEU A 179 -7.13 -1.58 12.40
CA LEU A 179 -6.30 -2.77 12.62
C LEU A 179 -5.09 -2.46 13.52
N VAL A 180 -4.36 -1.38 13.22
CA VAL A 180 -3.21 -0.90 14.01
C VAL A 180 -3.66 -0.47 15.42
N GLY A 181 -4.93 -0.07 15.59
CA GLY A 181 -5.48 0.44 16.85
C GLY A 181 -5.48 1.97 16.95
N LEU A 182 -5.44 2.66 15.81
CA LEU A 182 -5.55 4.12 15.75
C LEU A 182 -7.02 4.54 15.69
N ASP A 183 -7.32 5.72 16.20
CA ASP A 183 -8.60 6.37 15.89
C ASP A 183 -8.61 6.87 14.43
N PRO A 184 -9.78 7.27 13.89
CA PRO A 184 -9.87 7.70 12.49
C PRO A 184 -8.99 8.91 12.13
N GLU A 185 -8.73 9.81 13.08
CA GLU A 185 -7.92 11.02 12.85
C GLU A 185 -6.44 10.66 12.76
N ASP A 186 -5.92 9.92 13.74
CA ASP A 186 -4.53 9.44 13.74
C ASP A 186 -4.28 8.45 12.58
N GLY A 187 -5.27 7.63 12.21
CA GLY A 187 -5.20 6.74 11.05
C GLY A 187 -5.10 7.50 9.73
N HIS A 188 -5.94 8.53 9.53
CA HIS A 188 -5.85 9.40 8.36
C HIS A 188 -4.52 10.17 8.33
N ARG A 189 -4.06 10.67 9.48
CA ARG A 189 -2.78 11.36 9.63
C ARG A 189 -1.61 10.45 9.26
N LEU A 190 -1.58 9.20 9.73
CA LEU A 190 -0.52 8.25 9.41
C LEU A 190 -0.55 7.82 7.93
N HIS A 191 -1.73 7.77 7.33
CA HIS A 191 -1.88 7.55 5.88
C HIS A 191 -1.25 8.70 5.06
N ASP A 192 -1.52 9.96 5.41
CA ASP A 192 -0.90 11.12 4.77
C ASP A 192 0.63 11.12 4.93
N LEU A 193 1.11 10.82 6.14
CA LEU A 193 2.53 10.67 6.41
C LEU A 193 3.17 9.58 5.55
N THR A 194 2.48 8.45 5.36
CA THR A 194 2.97 7.38 4.49
C THR A 194 3.08 7.83 3.03
N ARG A 195 2.15 8.65 2.54
CA ARG A 195 2.24 9.25 1.20
C ARG A 195 3.42 10.23 1.08
N ARG A 196 3.65 11.04 2.10
CA ARG A 196 4.78 12.00 2.15
C ARG A 196 6.13 11.26 2.21
N LEU A 197 6.21 10.15 2.94
CA LEU A 197 7.39 9.29 2.99
C LEU A 197 7.79 8.76 1.61
N VAL A 198 6.83 8.23 0.84
CA VAL A 198 7.12 7.74 -0.52
C VAL A 198 7.38 8.87 -1.52
N ALA A 199 7.03 10.11 -1.17
CA ALA A 199 7.39 11.31 -1.92
C ALA A 199 8.74 11.91 -1.48
N GLY A 200 9.47 11.25 -0.58
CA GLY A 200 10.81 11.66 -0.16
C GLY A 200 10.86 12.71 0.95
N ASP A 201 9.75 12.95 1.66
CA ASP A 201 9.71 13.85 2.82
C ASP A 201 10.30 13.18 4.07
N ALA A 202 11.54 13.54 4.39
CA ALA A 202 12.23 13.04 5.58
C ALA A 202 11.52 13.42 6.90
N GLY A 203 10.80 14.53 6.96
CA GLY A 203 10.08 14.98 8.16
C GLY A 203 8.89 14.10 8.50
N ALA A 204 8.31 13.41 7.52
CA ALA A 204 7.19 12.50 7.73
C ALA A 204 7.58 11.26 8.57
N VAL A 205 8.86 10.89 8.58
CA VAL A 205 9.42 9.75 9.32
C VAL A 205 9.23 9.94 10.82
N GLU A 206 9.77 11.04 11.35
CA GLU A 206 9.76 11.36 12.78
C GLU A 206 8.34 11.61 13.29
N GLU A 207 7.48 12.16 12.43
CA GLU A 207 6.09 12.42 12.75
C GLU A 207 5.27 11.11 12.85
N ALA A 208 5.52 10.15 11.95
CA ALA A 208 4.90 8.83 12.00
C ALA A 208 5.33 8.06 13.26
N ASP A 209 6.63 8.09 13.60
CA ASP A 209 7.16 7.48 14.81
C ASP A 209 6.52 8.07 16.08
N ARG A 210 6.35 9.40 16.14
CA ARG A 210 5.68 10.06 17.28
C ARG A 210 4.21 9.68 17.39
N THR A 211 3.47 9.58 16.29
CA THR A 211 2.07 9.13 16.31
C THR A 211 1.96 7.71 16.87
N LEU A 212 2.79 6.79 16.38
CA LEU A 212 2.78 5.40 16.84
C LEU A 212 3.29 5.25 18.28
N ALA A 213 4.30 6.02 18.69
CA ALA A 213 4.77 6.03 20.08
C ALA A 213 3.66 6.45 21.06
N ARG A 214 2.83 7.44 20.70
CA ARG A 214 1.64 7.81 21.49
C ARG A 214 0.64 6.66 21.58
N ALA A 215 0.38 5.97 20.47
CA ALA A 215 -0.50 4.80 20.46
C ALA A 215 0.03 3.66 21.35
N VAL A 216 1.33 3.37 21.29
CA VAL A 216 2.00 2.36 22.13
C VAL A 216 1.92 2.74 23.62
N ALA A 217 2.24 3.98 23.98
CA ALA A 217 2.13 4.46 25.36
C ALA A 217 0.69 4.35 25.89
N ALA A 218 -0.31 4.67 25.05
CA ALA A 218 -1.72 4.51 25.41
C ALA A 218 -2.08 3.03 25.67
N ARG A 219 -1.54 2.08 24.90
CA ARG A 219 -1.76 0.63 25.10
C ARG A 219 -1.04 0.08 26.33
N ARG A 220 0.13 0.62 26.67
CA ARG A 220 0.83 0.31 27.93
C ARG A 220 -0.01 0.74 29.14
N ALA A 221 -0.61 1.92 29.07
CA ALA A 221 -1.45 2.44 30.15
C ALA A 221 -2.83 1.74 30.23
N ARG A 222 -3.40 1.40 29.07
CA ARG A 222 -4.72 0.77 28.95
C ARG A 222 -4.69 -0.31 27.85
N PRO A 223 -4.44 -1.58 28.22
CA PRO A 223 -4.41 -2.68 27.26
C PRO A 223 -5.72 -2.81 26.48
N ARG A 224 -5.60 -3.07 25.18
CA ARG A 224 -6.72 -3.34 24.27
C ARG A 224 -6.39 -4.53 23.38
N ARG A 225 -7.42 -5.21 22.88
CA ARG A 225 -7.29 -6.34 21.95
C ARG A 225 -7.26 -5.86 20.50
N ASP A 226 -6.23 -5.11 20.14
CA ASP A 226 -5.90 -4.64 18.79
C ASP A 226 -4.43 -4.91 18.49
N LEU A 227 -3.97 -4.72 17.24
CA LEU A 227 -2.59 -5.08 16.85
C LEU A 227 -1.54 -4.41 17.74
N ALA A 228 -1.69 -3.11 18.03
CA ALA A 228 -0.79 -2.42 18.95
C ALA A 228 -0.78 -3.07 20.35
N GLY A 229 -1.94 -3.39 20.92
CA GLY A 229 -2.02 -4.08 22.20
C GLY A 229 -1.39 -5.48 22.20
N GLU A 230 -1.58 -6.24 21.12
CA GLU A 230 -0.98 -7.56 20.94
C GLU A 230 0.55 -7.47 20.88
N LEU A 231 1.10 -6.54 20.09
CA LEU A 231 2.55 -6.35 19.99
C LEU A 231 3.15 -5.81 21.28
N VAL A 232 2.48 -4.89 21.99
CA VAL A 232 2.90 -4.38 23.30
C VAL A 232 3.03 -5.48 24.34
N ALA A 233 2.13 -6.47 24.31
CA ALA A 233 2.13 -7.60 25.24
C ALA A 233 3.06 -8.75 24.83
N HIS A 234 3.57 -8.76 23.60
CA HIS A 234 4.28 -9.90 23.05
C HIS A 234 5.74 -10.00 23.56
N PRO A 235 6.18 -11.13 24.12
CA PRO A 235 7.52 -11.26 24.73
C PRO A 235 8.68 -11.19 23.73
N GLY A 236 8.39 -11.38 22.43
CA GLY A 236 9.37 -11.25 21.34
C GLY A 236 9.85 -9.82 21.08
N LEU A 237 9.11 -8.80 21.51
CA LEU A 237 9.47 -7.38 21.36
C LEU A 237 9.96 -6.83 22.70
N ARG A 238 11.20 -6.35 22.73
CA ARG A 238 11.93 -6.06 23.98
C ARG A 238 11.70 -4.66 24.53
N ASP A 239 11.35 -3.73 23.65
CA ASP A 239 11.13 -2.32 24.01
C ASP A 239 10.08 -1.70 23.09
N ASP A 240 9.59 -0.52 23.47
CA ASP A 240 8.56 0.19 22.72
C ASP A 240 9.05 0.63 21.32
N VAL A 241 10.37 0.73 21.11
CA VAL A 241 10.94 1.06 19.79
C VAL A 241 10.74 -0.09 18.81
N GLU A 242 10.93 -1.34 19.23
CA GLU A 242 10.62 -2.52 18.41
C GLU A 242 9.13 -2.62 18.09
N VAL A 243 8.26 -2.24 19.03
CA VAL A 243 6.80 -2.19 18.80
C VAL A 243 6.44 -1.11 17.79
N VAL A 244 6.92 0.13 17.97
CA VAL A 244 6.66 1.25 17.05
C VAL A 244 7.12 0.93 15.63
N HIS A 245 8.34 0.42 15.47
CA HIS A 245 8.86 0.06 14.15
C HIS A 245 8.07 -1.07 13.48
N SER A 246 7.62 -2.06 14.25
CA SER A 246 6.78 -3.15 13.73
C SER A 246 5.40 -2.65 13.28
N LEU A 247 4.77 -1.77 14.06
CA LEU A 247 3.51 -1.13 13.68
C LEU A 247 3.66 -0.24 12.45
N LEU A 248 4.76 0.52 12.36
CA LEU A 248 5.05 1.36 11.20
C LEU A 248 5.16 0.51 9.93
N ALA A 249 5.86 -0.63 9.99
CA ALA A 249 5.99 -1.53 8.85
C ALA A 249 4.63 -2.04 8.36
N VAL A 250 3.74 -2.47 9.27
CA VAL A 250 2.38 -2.93 8.93
C VAL A 250 1.53 -1.78 8.38
N ALA A 251 1.55 -0.62 9.04
CA ALA A 251 0.79 0.55 8.63
C ALA A 251 1.19 1.03 7.22
N CYS A 252 2.49 1.23 6.96
CA CYS A 252 2.97 1.65 5.65
C CYS A 252 2.64 0.63 4.56
N ALA A 253 2.85 -0.67 4.80
CA ALA A 253 2.50 -1.71 3.84
C ALA A 253 1.00 -1.70 3.51
N GLY A 254 0.14 -1.60 4.54
CA GLY A 254 -1.31 -1.57 4.36
C GLY A 254 -1.80 -0.31 3.65
N TYR A 255 -1.34 0.87 4.08
CA TYR A 255 -1.77 2.15 3.50
C TYR A 255 -1.35 2.34 2.05
N LEU A 256 -0.24 1.73 1.64
CA LEU A 256 0.27 1.83 0.29
C LEU A 256 -0.38 0.80 -0.65
N THR A 257 -0.50 -0.45 -0.22
CA THR A 257 -0.90 -1.54 -1.13
C THR A 257 -2.41 -1.76 -1.19
N LEU A 258 -3.14 -1.57 -0.08
CA LEU A 258 -4.58 -1.85 -0.04
C LEU A 258 -5.40 -0.93 -0.96
N PRO A 259 -5.24 0.40 -0.96
CA PRO A 259 -5.95 1.27 -1.90
C PRO A 259 -5.65 0.93 -3.35
N ALA A 260 -4.39 0.63 -3.67
CA ALA A 260 -3.98 0.26 -5.02
C ALA A 260 -4.64 -1.04 -5.49
N TRP A 261 -4.74 -2.03 -4.59
CA TRP A 261 -5.39 -3.31 -4.90
C TRP A 261 -6.90 -3.16 -5.07
N VAL A 262 -7.56 -2.41 -4.18
CA VAL A 262 -8.99 -2.10 -4.28
C VAL A 262 -9.28 -1.32 -5.56
N GLY A 263 -8.52 -0.26 -5.84
CA GLY A 263 -8.67 0.57 -7.03
C GLY A 263 -8.52 -0.22 -8.33
N GLN A 264 -7.50 -1.06 -8.45
CA GLN A 264 -7.31 -1.93 -9.61
C GLN A 264 -8.45 -2.95 -9.75
N THR A 265 -8.92 -3.52 -8.64
CA THR A 265 -10.03 -4.47 -8.67
C THR A 265 -11.32 -3.80 -9.13
N LEU A 266 -11.59 -2.57 -8.67
CA LEU A 266 -12.74 -1.78 -9.11
C LEU A 266 -12.64 -1.41 -10.59
N LEU A 267 -11.46 -1.00 -11.06
CA LEU A 267 -11.24 -0.73 -12.48
C LEU A 267 -11.50 -1.99 -13.32
N LEU A 268 -10.95 -3.14 -12.93
CA LEU A 268 -11.21 -4.41 -13.62
C LEU A 268 -12.70 -4.75 -13.60
N ALA A 269 -13.40 -4.55 -12.49
CA ALA A 269 -14.84 -4.81 -12.39
C ALA A 269 -15.65 -3.91 -13.34
N LEU A 270 -15.18 -2.69 -13.62
CA LEU A 270 -15.83 -1.73 -14.52
C LEU A 270 -15.47 -1.93 -16.01
N THR A 271 -14.29 -2.50 -16.31
CA THR A 271 -13.80 -2.62 -17.70
C THR A 271 -13.80 -4.05 -18.24
N ASP A 272 -13.74 -5.07 -17.38
CA ASP A 272 -13.72 -6.47 -17.79
C ASP A 272 -15.12 -7.07 -17.72
N ALA A 273 -15.73 -7.30 -18.89
CA ALA A 273 -17.08 -7.86 -19.01
C ALA A 273 -17.24 -9.24 -18.36
N ARG A 274 -16.18 -10.07 -18.32
CA ARG A 274 -16.22 -11.40 -17.69
C ARG A 274 -16.28 -11.27 -16.18
N LEU A 275 -15.53 -10.34 -15.62
CA LEU A 275 -15.56 -10.06 -14.18
C LEU A 275 -16.90 -9.42 -13.78
N ALA A 276 -17.37 -8.43 -14.54
CA ALA A 276 -18.66 -7.77 -14.31
C ALA A 276 -19.83 -8.78 -14.29
N ALA A 277 -19.85 -9.73 -15.24
CA ALA A 277 -20.85 -10.78 -15.29
C ALA A 277 -20.86 -11.68 -14.03
N ARG A 278 -19.68 -11.97 -13.46
CA ARG A 278 -19.54 -12.81 -12.26
C ARG A 278 -19.96 -12.11 -10.97
N LEU A 279 -19.80 -10.79 -10.89
CA LEU A 279 -20.01 -10.06 -9.64
C LEU A 279 -21.49 -9.89 -9.30
N HIS A 280 -22.36 -9.60 -10.28
CA HIS A 280 -23.75 -9.18 -10.02
C HIS A 280 -24.78 -9.77 -11.01
N GLY A 281 -24.47 -10.89 -11.68
CA GLY A 281 -25.31 -11.38 -12.78
C GLY A 281 -25.44 -10.37 -13.93
N GLY A 282 -24.45 -9.46 -14.06
CA GLY A 282 -24.35 -8.48 -15.15
C GLY A 282 -24.90 -7.07 -14.89
N ARG A 283 -25.33 -6.71 -13.66
CA ARG A 283 -25.83 -5.35 -13.37
C ARG A 283 -24.95 -4.61 -12.35
N LEU A 284 -24.10 -3.73 -12.87
CA LEU A 284 -23.46 -2.67 -12.09
C LEU A 284 -24.13 -1.35 -12.50
N ASP A 285 -24.79 -0.67 -11.56
CA ASP A 285 -25.39 0.66 -11.82
C ASP A 285 -24.34 1.78 -11.69
N LEU A 286 -23.13 1.50 -12.19
CA LEU A 286 -21.93 2.30 -12.06
C LEU A 286 -21.12 2.17 -13.35
N GLU A 287 -20.73 3.30 -13.93
CA GLU A 287 -19.93 3.38 -15.16
C GLU A 287 -18.75 4.33 -14.98
N LEU A 288 -17.68 4.15 -15.76
CA LEU A 288 -16.59 5.13 -15.78
C LEU A 288 -17.08 6.45 -16.38
N ALA A 289 -16.76 7.55 -15.73
CA ALA A 289 -17.10 8.90 -16.21
C ALA A 289 -16.21 9.34 -17.40
N VAL A 290 -15.12 8.63 -17.65
CA VAL A 290 -14.19 8.84 -18.77
C VAL A 290 -13.82 7.49 -19.41
N PRO A 291 -13.43 7.45 -20.68
CA PRO A 291 -12.88 6.23 -21.28
C PRO A 291 -11.71 5.67 -20.46
N ALA A 292 -11.61 4.34 -20.36
CA ALA A 292 -10.53 3.70 -19.61
C ALA A 292 -9.13 4.05 -20.15
N SER A 293 -9.01 4.38 -21.44
CA SER A 293 -7.79 4.88 -22.08
C SER A 293 -7.30 6.23 -21.54
N ASP A 294 -8.21 7.02 -20.97
CA ASP A 294 -7.95 8.40 -20.54
C ASP A 294 -7.58 8.46 -19.05
N LEU A 295 -7.62 7.31 -18.36
CA LEU A 295 -7.19 7.18 -16.98
C LEU A 295 -5.67 7.37 -16.88
N ARG A 296 -5.27 8.21 -15.93
CA ARG A 296 -3.86 8.40 -15.56
C ARG A 296 -3.47 7.41 -14.49
N TRP A 297 -2.22 6.97 -14.54
CA TRP A 297 -1.66 5.99 -13.63
C TRP A 297 -0.56 6.63 -12.79
N THR A 298 -0.56 6.31 -11.50
CA THR A 298 0.51 6.70 -10.59
C THR A 298 1.82 6.07 -11.05
N GLY A 299 2.86 6.88 -11.20
CA GLY A 299 4.22 6.42 -11.45
C GLY A 299 4.96 6.13 -10.14
N GLY A 300 5.55 4.95 -10.02
CA GLY A 300 6.42 4.59 -8.91
C GLY A 300 7.00 3.19 -9.04
N PRO A 301 8.18 2.92 -8.47
CA PRO A 301 8.87 1.63 -8.64
C PRO A 301 8.16 0.44 -7.95
N TRP A 302 7.18 0.68 -7.09
CA TRP A 302 6.61 -0.35 -6.21
C TRP A 302 5.11 -0.61 -6.42
N ILE A 303 4.35 0.41 -6.79
CA ILE A 303 2.88 0.37 -6.75
C ILE A 303 2.33 0.99 -8.02
N ARG A 304 1.37 0.28 -8.61
CA ARG A 304 0.61 0.73 -9.76
C ARG A 304 -0.86 0.85 -9.36
N GLN A 305 -1.45 2.02 -9.59
CA GLN A 305 -2.87 2.28 -9.39
C GLN A 305 -3.31 3.45 -10.27
N PRO A 306 -4.59 3.54 -10.66
CA PRO A 306 -5.10 4.75 -11.29
C PRO A 306 -4.98 5.93 -10.31
N ASP A 307 -4.64 7.12 -10.81
CA ASP A 307 -4.59 8.35 -10.01
C ASP A 307 -5.97 8.71 -9.48
N ARG A 308 -6.96 8.54 -10.35
CA ARG A 308 -8.38 8.81 -10.12
C ARG A 308 -9.18 7.70 -10.78
N LEU A 309 -10.31 7.36 -10.19
CA LEU A 309 -11.27 6.43 -10.79
C LEU A 309 -12.65 7.11 -10.81
N PRO A 310 -12.85 8.07 -11.72
CA PRO A 310 -14.09 8.83 -11.77
C PRO A 310 -15.21 7.96 -12.35
N VAL A 311 -16.34 7.94 -11.66
CA VAL A 311 -17.50 7.12 -12.00
C VAL A 311 -18.77 7.94 -11.97
N THR A 312 -19.71 7.55 -12.81
CA THR A 312 -21.09 8.00 -12.80
C THR A 312 -22.02 6.89 -12.36
N PHE A 313 -23.06 7.23 -11.60
CA PHE A 313 -24.07 6.30 -11.14
C PHE A 313 -25.42 6.98 -11.04
N ARG A 314 -26.50 6.20 -10.97
CA ARG A 314 -27.83 6.72 -10.67
C ARG A 314 -28.03 6.73 -9.14
N PRO A 315 -28.21 7.90 -8.49
CA PRO A 315 -28.50 7.92 -7.07
C PRO A 315 -29.85 7.23 -6.81
N VAL A 316 -29.87 6.29 -5.87
CA VAL A 316 -31.12 5.67 -5.42
C VAL A 316 -31.67 6.56 -4.31
N VAL A 317 -32.70 7.35 -4.61
CA VAL A 317 -33.35 8.23 -3.63
C VAL A 317 -33.80 7.39 -2.42
N SER A 318 -33.06 7.48 -1.32
CA SER A 318 -33.38 6.74 -0.11
C SER A 318 -34.57 7.40 0.59
N ALA A 319 -35.75 6.80 0.47
CA ALA A 319 -36.98 7.22 1.13
C ALA A 319 -36.95 7.17 2.68
N ALA A 320 -35.81 6.78 3.28
CA ALA A 320 -35.71 6.52 4.72
C ALA A 320 -35.35 7.76 5.58
N HIS A 321 -34.93 8.89 5.00
CA HIS A 321 -34.46 10.05 5.78
C HIS A 321 -35.56 11.00 6.28
N GLY A 322 -36.84 10.63 6.15
CA GLY A 322 -37.99 11.44 6.56
C GLY A 322 -38.43 11.31 8.03
N ARG A 323 -37.75 10.55 8.89
CA ARG A 323 -38.22 10.28 10.28
C ARG A 323 -37.18 10.49 11.37
N LEU A 324 -36.48 11.63 11.35
CA LEU A 324 -35.82 12.15 12.55
C LEU A 324 -35.97 13.68 12.57
N ARG A 325 -37.21 14.15 12.63
CA ARG A 325 -37.57 15.51 13.08
C ARG A 325 -38.88 15.44 13.85
N THR A 326 -38.76 15.26 15.16
CA THR A 326 -39.58 15.86 16.23
C THR A 326 -38.82 15.69 17.52
#